data_AF-A0A1H7WPL0-F1
#
_entry.id   AF-A0A1H7WPL0-F1
#
_cell.length_a   1.000
_cell.length_b   1.000
_cell.length_c   1.000
_cell.angle_alpha   90.00
_cell.angle_beta   90.00
_cell.angle_gamma   90.00
#
_symmetry.space_group_name_H-M   'P 1'
#
loop_
_entity.id
_entity.type
_entity.pdbx_description
1 polymer ?
#
loop_
_entity_poly.entity_id
_entity_poly.type
_entity_poly.pdbx_seq_one_letter_code
_entity_poly.pdbx_strand_id
1 'polypeptide(L)'
;PIASTAAGRWFTDPFIQSNPAVIEKLSNDLGAGSPEGYASCCEALAKADVREQLKQISIPVLIIAGQQDPVTTVADGQFMQAAIAGSQLVEINASHISNVEQPQAFNQAVAEFIQA
;
A
#
# COMPACT_ATOMS: atom_id res chain seq x y z
N PRO A 1 -1.35 -15.78 14.83
CA PRO A 1 -0.47 -15.92 13.63
C PRO A 1 -0.43 -14.57 12.90
N ILE A 2 0.54 -14.30 12.01
CA ILE A 2 0.59 -12.99 11.30
C ILE A 2 -0.74 -12.66 10.60
N ALA A 3 -1.35 -13.66 9.96
CA ALA A 3 -2.64 -13.54 9.30
C ALA A 3 -3.78 -13.07 10.21
N SER A 4 -3.84 -13.52 11.47
CA SER A 4 -4.93 -13.16 12.40
C SER A 4 -4.90 -11.71 12.87
N THR A 5 -3.83 -10.97 12.55
CA THR A 5 -3.64 -9.55 12.91
C THR A 5 -3.46 -8.65 11.68
N ALA A 6 -3.56 -9.22 10.47
CA ALA A 6 -3.28 -8.50 9.23
C ALA A 6 -4.37 -7.46 8.92
N ALA A 7 -5.64 -7.79 9.17
CA ALA A 7 -6.78 -6.94 8.83
C ALA A 7 -6.65 -5.50 9.36
N GLY A 8 -6.31 -5.32 10.63
CA GLY A 8 -6.17 -3.98 11.25
C GLY A 8 -4.99 -3.16 10.74
N ARG A 9 -4.05 -3.76 10.00
CA ARG A 9 -3.00 -3.04 9.27
C ARG A 9 -3.38 -2.77 7.81
N TRP A 10 -4.33 -3.51 7.28
CA TRP A 10 -4.69 -3.48 5.86
C TRP A 10 -5.84 -2.54 5.53
N PHE A 11 -6.80 -2.42 6.45
CA PHE A 11 -8.08 -1.79 6.21
C PHE A 11 -8.50 -0.94 7.41
N THR A 12 -9.33 0.08 7.18
CA THR A 12 -9.94 0.82 8.28
C THR A 12 -10.98 -0.02 9.03
N ASP A 13 -11.21 0.30 10.31
CA ASP A 13 -12.23 -0.38 11.12
C ASP A 13 -13.62 -0.41 10.46
N PRO A 14 -14.15 0.69 9.88
CA PRO A 14 -15.43 0.65 9.17
C PRO A 14 -15.46 -0.34 8.00
N PHE A 15 -14.36 -0.45 7.24
CA PHE A 15 -14.28 -1.38 6.12
C PHE A 15 -14.25 -2.83 6.61
N ILE A 16 -13.48 -3.11 7.67
CA ILE A 16 -13.41 -4.45 8.29
C ILE A 16 -14.79 -4.90 8.76
N GLN A 17 -15.53 -4.03 9.45
CA GLN A 17 -16.86 -4.34 9.98
C GLN A 17 -17.89 -4.57 8.87
N SER A 18 -17.77 -3.82 7.76
CA SER A 18 -18.76 -3.87 6.67
C SER A 18 -18.46 -4.96 5.64
N ASN A 19 -17.23 -5.48 5.56
CA ASN A 19 -16.79 -6.41 4.52
C ASN A 19 -16.15 -7.70 5.07
N PRO A 20 -16.78 -8.41 6.05
CA PRO A 20 -16.15 -9.53 6.74
C PRO A 20 -15.69 -10.66 5.80
N ALA A 21 -16.45 -10.93 4.73
CA ALA A 21 -16.09 -11.96 3.75
C ALA A 21 -14.79 -11.62 2.97
N VAL A 22 -14.58 -10.34 2.65
CA VAL A 22 -13.33 -9.88 2.00
C VAL A 22 -12.15 -10.04 2.95
N ILE A 23 -12.34 -9.63 4.21
CA ILE A 23 -11.32 -9.75 5.25
C ILE A 23 -10.94 -11.20 5.53
N GLU A 24 -11.94 -12.07 5.68
CA GLU A 24 -11.75 -13.50 5.90
C GLU A 24 -10.98 -14.12 4.73
N LYS A 25 -11.40 -13.85 3.49
CA LYS A 25 -10.73 -14.36 2.30
C LYS A 25 -9.25 -13.96 2.27
N LEU A 26 -8.95 -12.67 2.40
CA LEU A 26 -7.57 -12.17 2.33
C LEU A 26 -6.70 -12.67 3.50
N SER A 27 -7.28 -12.79 4.69
CA SER A 27 -6.58 -13.34 5.86
C SER A 27 -6.27 -14.82 5.68
N ASN A 28 -7.21 -15.59 5.13
CA ASN A 28 -7.02 -17.01 4.82
C ASN A 28 -5.99 -17.21 3.71
N ASP A 29 -6.03 -16.41 2.64
CA ASP A 29 -5.06 -16.44 1.55
C ASP A 29 -3.63 -16.18 2.08
N LEU A 30 -3.47 -15.20 2.99
CA LEU A 30 -2.19 -14.96 3.67
C LEU A 30 -1.77 -16.13 4.57
N GLY A 31 -2.72 -16.69 5.33
CA GLY A 31 -2.47 -17.84 6.21
C GLY A 31 -2.08 -19.12 5.47
N ALA A 32 -2.53 -19.27 4.23
CA ALA A 32 -2.19 -20.40 3.35
C ALA A 32 -0.82 -20.24 2.66
N GLY A 33 -0.22 -19.05 2.71
CA GLY A 33 1.10 -18.79 2.14
C GLY A 33 2.25 -19.50 2.87
N SER A 34 3.40 -19.66 2.20
CA SER A 34 4.60 -20.24 2.83
C SER A 34 5.12 -19.33 3.95
N PRO A 35 5.27 -19.84 5.20
CA PRO A 35 5.89 -19.08 6.28
C PRO A 35 7.33 -18.67 5.98
N GLU A 36 8.12 -19.55 5.37
CA GLU A 36 9.52 -19.28 4.98
C GLU A 36 9.58 -18.23 3.86
N GLY A 37 8.66 -18.29 2.90
CA GLY A 37 8.52 -17.28 1.86
C GLY A 37 8.18 -15.92 2.46
N TYR A 38 7.22 -15.87 3.39
CA TYR A 38 6.86 -14.65 4.11
C TYR A 38 8.06 -14.06 4.88
N ALA A 39 8.77 -14.90 5.63
CA ALA A 39 9.96 -14.49 6.37
C ALA A 39 11.06 -13.96 5.43
N SER A 40 11.31 -14.63 4.30
CA SER A 40 12.30 -14.20 3.31
C SER A 40 11.95 -12.83 2.71
N CYS A 41 10.67 -12.56 2.43
CA CYS A 41 10.22 -11.23 2.01
C CYS A 41 10.45 -10.18 3.11
N CYS A 42 10.18 -10.51 4.38
CA CYS A 42 10.45 -9.61 5.50
C CYS A 42 11.95 -9.28 5.61
N GLU A 43 12.82 -10.27 5.46
CA GLU A 43 14.27 -10.07 5.48
C GLU A 43 14.77 -9.20 4.32
N ALA A 44 14.19 -9.37 3.13
CA ALA A 44 14.51 -8.54 1.97
C ALA A 44 14.10 -7.08 2.22
N LEU A 45 12.86 -6.86 2.70
CA LEU A 45 12.35 -5.52 3.03
C LEU A 45 13.18 -4.86 4.14
N ALA A 46 13.60 -5.60 5.16
CA ALA A 46 14.40 -5.09 6.26
C ALA A 46 15.78 -4.54 5.83
N LYS A 47 16.30 -5.00 4.68
CA LYS A 47 17.60 -4.60 4.13
C LYS A 47 17.49 -3.58 3.00
N ALA A 48 16.32 -3.45 2.38
CA ALA A 48 16.12 -2.60 1.22
C ALA A 48 16.00 -1.13 1.62
N ASP A 49 17.09 -0.38 1.48
CA ASP A 49 17.08 1.08 1.54
C ASP A 49 17.28 1.66 0.14
N VAL A 50 16.23 2.28 -0.38
CA VAL A 50 16.19 2.83 -1.74
C VAL A 50 16.06 4.36 -1.77
N ARG A 51 16.23 5.04 -0.63
CA ARG A 51 15.95 6.48 -0.49
C ARG A 51 16.77 7.36 -1.43
N GLU A 52 18.04 7.04 -1.65
CA GLU A 52 18.90 7.80 -2.56
C GLU A 52 18.63 7.48 -4.03
N GLN A 53 18.16 6.27 -4.33
CA GLN A 53 17.81 5.81 -5.66
C GLN A 53 16.54 6.49 -6.18
N LEU A 54 15.65 6.97 -5.30
CA LEU A 54 14.45 7.72 -5.70
C LEU A 54 14.80 8.95 -6.56
N LYS A 55 15.90 9.63 -6.25
CA LYS A 55 16.37 10.83 -6.97
C LYS A 55 16.81 10.54 -8.41
N GLN A 56 17.04 9.27 -8.74
CA GLN A 56 17.49 8.83 -10.06
C GLN A 56 16.33 8.53 -11.00
N ILE A 57 15.09 8.52 -10.50
CA ILE A 57 13.90 8.27 -11.32
C ILE A 57 13.64 9.48 -12.21
N SER A 58 13.60 9.25 -13.53
CA SER A 58 13.45 10.28 -14.56
C SER A 58 12.19 10.12 -15.43
N ILE A 59 11.33 9.16 -15.08
CA ILE A 59 10.04 8.92 -15.74
C ILE A 59 8.89 9.48 -14.89
N PRO A 60 7.70 9.73 -15.46
CA PRO A 60 6.52 10.08 -14.68
C PRO A 60 6.24 9.03 -13.59
N VAL A 61 5.87 9.49 -12.39
CA VAL A 61 5.53 8.63 -11.25
C VAL A 61 4.25 9.12 -10.58
N LEU A 62 3.33 8.20 -10.35
CA LEU A 62 2.21 8.36 -9.42
C LEU A 62 2.50 7.60 -8.13
N ILE A 63 2.39 8.29 -7.01
CA ILE A 63 2.44 7.75 -5.66
C ILE A 63 1.01 7.77 -5.11
N ILE A 64 0.54 6.64 -4.57
CA ILE A 64 -0.76 6.55 -3.91
C ILE A 64 -0.53 6.15 -2.47
N ALA A 65 -1.05 6.94 -1.52
CA ALA A 65 -0.95 6.68 -0.09
C ALA A 65 -2.33 6.58 0.55
N GLY A 66 -2.52 5.61 1.45
CA GLY A 66 -3.70 5.53 2.30
C GLY A 66 -3.58 6.51 3.47
N GLN A 67 -4.56 7.40 3.64
CA GLN A 67 -4.58 8.39 4.72
C GLN A 67 -4.59 7.75 6.12
N GLN A 68 -5.04 6.51 6.25
CA GLN A 68 -5.07 5.74 7.50
C GLN A 68 -4.09 4.55 7.50
N ASP A 69 -3.10 4.53 6.60
CA ASP A 69 -2.10 3.46 6.53
C ASP A 69 -1.06 3.62 7.66
N PRO A 70 -0.96 2.66 8.61
CA PRO A 70 0.04 2.70 9.67
C PRO A 70 1.39 2.07 9.28
N VAL A 71 1.48 1.45 8.09
CA VAL A 71 2.64 0.68 7.60
C VAL A 71 3.47 1.51 6.64
N THR A 72 2.84 2.08 5.62
CA THR A 72 3.46 2.97 4.62
C THR A 72 2.70 4.28 4.58
N THR A 73 3.14 5.22 5.41
CA THR A 73 2.36 6.39 5.79
C THR A 73 2.29 7.43 4.67
N VAL A 74 1.36 8.37 4.78
CA VAL A 74 1.33 9.57 3.92
C VAL A 74 2.67 10.32 3.97
N ALA A 75 3.33 10.37 5.13
CA ALA A 75 4.65 11.01 5.24
C ALA A 75 5.73 10.29 4.40
N ASP A 76 5.67 8.96 4.28
CA ASP A 76 6.55 8.19 3.39
C ASP A 76 6.26 8.52 1.92
N GLY A 77 4.97 8.64 1.56
CA GLY A 77 4.56 9.08 0.22
C GLY A 77 5.02 10.50 -0.11
N GLN A 78 4.91 11.44 0.83
CA GLN A 78 5.39 12.81 0.69
C GLN A 78 6.92 12.86 0.60
N PHE A 79 7.63 12.02 1.35
CA PHE A 79 9.08 11.86 1.22
C PHE A 79 9.46 11.40 -0.19
N MET A 80 8.77 10.39 -0.71
CA MET A 80 8.97 9.93 -2.09
C MET A 80 8.68 11.04 -3.10
N GLN A 81 7.58 11.79 -2.92
CA GLN A 81 7.21 12.87 -3.83
C GLN A 81 8.27 13.98 -3.88
N ALA A 82 8.80 14.35 -2.72
CA ALA A 82 9.86 15.35 -2.61
C ALA A 82 11.18 14.89 -3.25
N ALA A 83 11.45 13.58 -3.26
CA ALA A 83 12.67 13.02 -3.83
C ALA A 83 12.58 12.74 -5.34
N ILE A 84 11.39 12.46 -5.87
CA ILE A 84 11.16 12.11 -7.28
C ILE A 84 10.66 13.32 -8.05
N ALA A 85 11.51 13.88 -8.92
CA ALA A 85 11.16 15.04 -9.73
C ALA A 85 9.96 14.75 -10.66
N GLY A 86 8.96 15.63 -10.66
CA GLY A 86 7.78 15.50 -11.52
C GLY A 86 6.78 14.42 -11.08
N SER A 87 6.94 13.85 -9.88
CA SER A 87 5.99 12.89 -9.33
C SER A 87 4.68 13.54 -8.85
N GLN A 88 3.61 12.76 -8.88
CA GLN A 88 2.30 13.11 -8.35
C GLN A 88 2.03 12.26 -7.12
N LEU A 89 1.38 12.83 -6.10
CA LEU A 89 0.91 12.11 -4.91
C LEU A 89 -0.61 12.24 -4.81
N VAL A 90 -1.28 11.10 -4.66
CA VAL A 90 -2.71 11.01 -4.38
C VAL A 90 -2.91 10.32 -3.04
N GLU A 91 -3.60 11.01 -2.12
CA GLU A 91 -3.96 10.47 -0.81
C GLU A 91 -5.41 9.97 -0.83
N ILE A 92 -5.62 8.69 -0.57
CA ILE A 92 -6.94 8.04 -0.60
C ILE A 92 -7.42 7.82 0.82
N ASN A 93 -8.71 8.07 1.09
CA ASN A 93 -9.35 7.78 2.38
C ASN A 93 -9.52 6.26 2.60
N ALA A 94 -8.39 5.58 2.80
CA ALA A 94 -8.21 4.16 3.01
C ALA A 94 -7.01 3.91 3.92
N SER A 95 -6.85 2.67 4.37
CA SER A 95 -5.62 2.17 4.97
C SER A 95 -4.67 1.62 3.89
N HIS A 96 -3.94 0.55 4.17
CA HIS A 96 -2.84 0.04 3.33
C HIS A 96 -3.28 -0.55 1.98
N ILE A 97 -4.33 -1.39 1.95
CA ILE A 97 -4.81 -2.03 0.71
C ILE A 97 -5.90 -1.15 0.06
N SER A 98 -5.50 0.06 -0.30
CA SER A 98 -6.40 1.13 -0.80
C SER A 98 -7.16 0.78 -2.07
N ASN A 99 -6.59 -0.08 -2.93
CA ASN A 99 -7.23 -0.56 -4.15
C ASN A 99 -8.43 -1.49 -3.90
N VAL A 100 -8.47 -2.15 -2.75
CA VAL A 100 -9.61 -2.99 -2.32
C VAL A 100 -10.60 -2.17 -1.50
N GLU A 101 -10.09 -1.28 -0.64
CA GLU A 101 -10.92 -0.48 0.26
C GLU A 101 -11.69 0.63 -0.47
N GLN A 102 -11.03 1.34 -1.40
CA GLN A 102 -11.58 2.45 -2.18
C GLN A 102 -11.31 2.24 -3.67
N PRO A 103 -11.91 1.21 -4.30
CA PRO A 103 -11.57 0.82 -5.67
C PRO A 103 -11.87 1.92 -6.68
N GLN A 104 -12.92 2.72 -6.49
CA GLN A 104 -13.27 3.81 -7.40
C GLN A 104 -12.21 4.92 -7.39
N ALA A 105 -11.80 5.37 -6.20
CA ALA A 105 -10.78 6.43 -6.05
C ALA A 105 -9.41 5.96 -6.56
N PHE A 106 -9.03 4.72 -6.23
CA PHE A 106 -7.77 4.13 -6.69
C PHE A 106 -7.74 4.00 -8.21
N ASN A 107 -8.79 3.43 -8.81
CA ASN A 107 -8.85 3.22 -10.25
C ASN A 107 -8.90 4.55 -11.02
N GLN A 108 -9.57 5.57 -10.49
CA GLN A 108 -9.59 6.91 -11.09
C GLN A 108 -8.18 7.52 -11.12
N ALA A 109 -7.47 7.51 -10.00
CA ALA A 109 -6.11 8.05 -9.91
C ALA A 109 -5.14 7.36 -10.90
N VAL A 110 -5.22 6.02 -10.99
CA VAL A 110 -4.43 5.24 -11.95
C VAL A 110 -4.82 5.58 -13.39
N ALA A 111 -6.12 5.63 -13.71
CA ALA A 111 -6.60 5.90 -15.06
C ALA A 111 -6.22 7.30 -15.55
N GLU A 112 -6.35 8.32 -14.71
CA GLU A 112 -5.93 9.69 -15.03
C GLU A 112 -4.43 9.78 -15.30
N PHE A 113 -3.62 9.09 -14.50
CA PHE A 113 -2.16 9.13 -14.65
C PHE A 113 -1.68 8.43 -15.93
N ILE A 114 -2.23 7.26 -16.28
CA ILE A 114 -1.77 6.51 -17.46
C ILE A 114 -2.31 7.05 -18.80
N GLN A 115 -3.30 7.93 -18.76
CA GLN A 115 -3.87 8.58 -19.94
C GLN A 115 -3.27 9.96 -20.24
N ALA A 116 -2.49 10.52 -19.30
CA ALA A 116 -1.79 11.80 -19.44
C ALA A 116 -0.53 11.69 -20.31
#